data_AF-A0A4Q6GAE1-F1
#
_entry.id   AF-A0A4Q6GAE1-F1
#
_cell.length_a   1.000
_cell.length_b   1.000
_cell.length_c   1.000
_cell.angle_alpha   90.00
_cell.angle_beta   90.00
_cell.angle_gamma   90.00
#
_symmetry.space_group_name_H-M   'P 1'
#
loop_
_entity.id
_entity.type
_entity.pdbx_description
1 polymer ?
#
loop_
_entity_poly.entity_id
_entity_poly.type
_entity_poly.pdbx_seq_one_letter_code
_entity_poly.pdbx_strand_id
1 'polypeptide(L)'
;KPKRSTGVQQPIASTSARRGSSPLTISRPRLDEVLAMGCWTPVERFGFDPSLDWSARLLSEDGSAFAVLRQGVELGRVQWPLLGRHNVLNGLAALAAVHAVGVELAAVIPALAGFRSVKRRLEVIGQARGITVYDDFAHHPTAIQTTLQGLRAKVGTARIVVAMEPRSNSMRLGAHAEALAPSLAGADAVVFLHRPELAWDAAKVVAGIRGDARTVADADALIDSLGAIARAGDHVVFMSNGGFDGAPRRFLAALQDAPGTGTG
;
A
#
# COMPACT_ATOMS: atom_id res chain seq x y z
N LYS A 1 -40.84 14.09 -50.93
CA LYS A 1 -40.70 13.69 -49.51
C LYS A 1 -39.20 13.64 -49.17
N PRO A 2 -38.74 14.45 -48.20
CA PRO A 2 -37.35 14.57 -47.79
C PRO A 2 -37.01 13.71 -46.56
N LYS A 3 -35.74 13.82 -46.14
CA LYS A 3 -35.12 13.54 -44.82
C LYS A 3 -34.50 12.15 -44.58
N ARG A 4 -33.17 12.15 -44.78
CA ARG A 4 -32.19 11.51 -43.89
C ARG A 4 -32.20 12.18 -42.50
N SER A 5 -32.11 11.36 -41.45
CA SER A 5 -31.87 11.64 -40.03
C SER A 5 -32.40 10.38 -39.32
N THR A 6 -31.81 9.69 -38.34
CA THR A 6 -30.78 9.89 -37.30
C THR A 6 -30.74 8.50 -36.61
N GLY A 7 -29.76 8.06 -35.84
CA GLY A 7 -28.53 8.60 -35.31
C GLY A 7 -27.96 7.51 -34.42
N VAL A 8 -26.68 7.22 -34.56
CA VAL A 8 -25.94 6.52 -33.50
C VAL A 8 -25.03 7.60 -32.92
N GLN A 9 -25.43 8.11 -31.76
CA GLN A 9 -24.58 8.94 -30.91
C GLN A 9 -23.37 8.08 -30.52
N GLN A 10 -22.23 8.35 -31.16
CA GLN A 10 -20.95 7.97 -30.58
C GLN A 10 -20.66 8.94 -29.42
N PRO A 11 -20.36 8.46 -28.21
CA PRO A 11 -19.91 9.34 -27.15
C PRO A 11 -18.55 9.94 -27.54
N ILE A 12 -18.55 11.26 -27.67
CA ILE A 12 -17.36 12.09 -27.85
C ILE A 12 -16.57 12.01 -26.55
N ALA A 13 -15.52 11.20 -26.53
CA ALA A 13 -14.42 11.35 -25.58
C ALA A 13 -13.23 11.93 -26.35
N SER A 14 -13.34 13.20 -26.75
CA SER A 14 -12.19 13.97 -27.22
C SER A 14 -11.30 14.29 -26.01
N THR A 15 -10.41 13.38 -25.65
CA THR A 15 -9.22 13.77 -24.89
C THR A 15 -8.27 14.42 -25.88
N SER A 16 -8.08 15.73 -25.75
CA SER A 16 -7.25 16.50 -26.66
C SER A 16 -5.83 15.91 -26.68
N ALA A 17 -5.41 15.43 -27.85
CA ALA A 17 -4.01 15.14 -28.13
C ALA A 17 -3.22 16.47 -28.15
N ARG A 18 -2.88 16.99 -26.96
CA ARG A 18 -1.74 17.90 -26.83
C ARG A 18 -0.49 17.03 -26.72
N ARG A 19 0.46 17.29 -27.61
CA ARG A 19 1.82 16.74 -27.55
C ARG A 19 2.34 16.87 -26.12
N GLY A 20 2.79 15.76 -25.51
CA GLY A 20 3.73 15.88 -24.39
C GLY A 20 3.79 14.76 -23.36
N SER A 21 2.85 13.81 -23.26
CA SER A 21 2.95 12.82 -22.18
C SER A 21 2.54 11.43 -22.62
N SER A 22 3.54 10.54 -22.71
CA SER A 22 3.39 9.11 -22.93
C SER A 22 2.80 8.44 -21.68
N PRO A 23 1.66 7.73 -21.74
CA PRO A 23 1.25 6.83 -20.67
C PRO A 23 2.37 5.86 -20.31
N LEU A 24 2.68 5.81 -19.01
CA LEU A 24 3.72 4.98 -18.43
C LEU A 24 3.11 3.79 -17.72
N THR A 25 3.57 2.58 -18.04
CA THR A 25 3.01 1.40 -17.41
C THR A 25 3.94 0.20 -17.21
N ILE A 26 3.62 -0.58 -16.18
CA ILE A 26 4.03 -1.97 -16.04
C ILE A 26 3.07 -2.85 -16.87
N SER A 27 3.58 -3.85 -17.60
CA SER A 27 2.68 -4.85 -18.21
C SER A 27 1.88 -5.57 -17.12
N ARG A 28 0.56 -5.48 -17.25
CA ARG A 28 -0.42 -6.15 -16.39
C ARG A 28 -1.60 -6.50 -17.29
N PRO A 29 -2.18 -7.71 -17.17
CA PRO A 29 -3.24 -8.18 -18.08
C PRO A 29 -4.37 -7.16 -18.27
N ARG A 30 -4.89 -6.60 -17.17
CA ARG A 30 -5.97 -5.61 -17.20
C ARG A 30 -5.61 -4.30 -17.88
N LEU A 31 -4.34 -3.88 -17.83
CA LEU A 31 -3.95 -2.66 -18.50
C LEU A 31 -3.63 -2.91 -19.98
N ASP A 32 -3.04 -4.06 -20.30
CA ASP A 32 -2.86 -4.47 -21.69
C ASP A 32 -4.22 -4.57 -22.41
N GLU A 33 -5.27 -5.04 -21.72
CA GLU A 33 -6.65 -5.02 -22.21
C GLU A 33 -7.14 -3.58 -22.48
N VAL A 34 -6.96 -2.64 -21.55
CA VAL A 34 -7.38 -1.24 -21.74
C VAL A 34 -6.60 -0.56 -22.87
N LEU A 35 -5.30 -0.82 -22.99
CA LEU A 35 -4.48 -0.30 -24.10
C LEU A 35 -4.94 -0.87 -25.44
N ALA A 36 -5.34 -2.15 -25.48
CA ALA A 36 -5.91 -2.78 -26.67
C ALA A 36 -7.26 -2.20 -27.08
N MET A 37 -8.04 -1.64 -26.14
CA MET A 37 -9.29 -0.92 -26.44
C MET A 37 -9.06 0.43 -27.15
N GLY A 38 -7.81 0.94 -27.14
CA GLY A 38 -7.41 2.15 -27.86
C GLY A 38 -6.44 3.00 -27.05
N CYS A 39 -5.33 3.41 -27.66
CA CYS A 39 -4.38 4.35 -27.08
C CYS A 39 -3.90 5.32 -28.16
N TRP A 40 -4.13 6.62 -27.95
CA TRP A 40 -3.82 7.68 -28.93
C TRP A 40 -2.54 8.45 -28.59
N THR A 41 -1.73 7.90 -27.69
CA THR A 41 -0.49 8.47 -27.18
C THR A 41 0.57 7.38 -27.09
N PRO A 42 1.87 7.68 -27.29
CA PRO A 42 2.93 6.67 -27.18
C PRO A 42 2.94 6.04 -25.79
N VAL A 43 3.13 4.73 -25.69
CA VAL A 43 3.21 4.01 -24.40
C VAL A 43 4.67 3.71 -24.12
N GLU A 44 5.15 4.08 -22.93
CA GLU A 44 6.46 3.63 -22.43
C GLU A 44 6.23 2.62 -21.30
N ARG A 45 6.96 1.51 -21.34
CA ARG A 45 6.89 0.46 -20.33
C ARG A 45 8.01 0.53 -19.32
N PHE A 46 7.72 0.15 -18.07
CA PHE A 46 8.71 0.12 -17.01
C PHE A 46 8.67 -1.16 -16.17
N GLY A 47 9.83 -1.57 -15.67
CA GLY A 47 9.93 -2.80 -14.86
C GLY A 47 11.36 -3.14 -14.42
N PHE A 48 11.59 -4.43 -14.17
CA PHE A 48 12.93 -4.97 -13.91
C PHE A 48 13.56 -5.65 -15.14
N ASP A 49 12.76 -5.84 -16.20
CA ASP A 49 13.22 -6.42 -17.45
C ASP A 49 13.99 -5.36 -18.25
N PRO A 50 15.27 -5.59 -18.59
CA PRO A 50 16.09 -4.62 -19.31
C PRO A 50 15.64 -4.35 -20.75
N SER A 51 14.74 -5.17 -21.31
CA SER A 51 14.16 -4.95 -22.65
C SER A 51 13.05 -3.89 -22.69
N LEU A 52 12.58 -3.42 -21.54
CA LEU A 52 11.56 -2.37 -21.44
C LEU A 52 12.17 -0.97 -21.68
N ASP A 53 11.32 -0.01 -22.03
CA ASP A 53 11.74 1.38 -22.25
C ASP A 53 12.47 1.93 -21.02
N TRP A 54 11.96 1.61 -19.83
CA TRP A 54 12.56 1.92 -18.54
C TRP A 54 12.77 0.65 -17.74
N SER A 55 13.95 0.51 -17.15
CA SER A 55 14.21 -0.62 -16.26
C SER A 55 15.02 -0.23 -15.04
N ALA A 56 14.79 -0.95 -13.95
CA ALA A 56 15.61 -0.87 -12.76
C ALA A 56 16.42 -2.17 -12.61
N ARG A 57 17.72 -2.03 -12.37
CA ARG A 57 18.57 -3.16 -11.97
C ARG A 57 18.92 -2.99 -10.49
N LEU A 58 18.43 -3.90 -9.66
CA LEU A 58 18.70 -3.89 -8.23
C LEU A 58 20.21 -4.01 -7.98
N LEU A 59 20.75 -3.12 -7.16
CA LEU A 59 22.10 -3.19 -6.61
C LEU A 59 22.08 -3.74 -5.18
N SER A 60 20.92 -3.62 -4.50
CA SER A 60 20.60 -4.30 -3.25
C SER A 60 19.26 -5.03 -3.39
N GLU A 61 19.17 -6.26 -2.89
CA GLU A 61 17.96 -7.10 -2.97
C GLU A 61 16.76 -6.47 -2.26
N ASP A 62 17.01 -5.74 -1.18
CA ASP A 62 16.00 -5.03 -0.40
C ASP A 62 15.42 -3.81 -1.14
N GLY A 63 15.93 -3.44 -2.31
CA GLY A 63 15.47 -2.31 -3.11
C GLY A 63 15.97 -0.93 -2.63
N SER A 64 16.85 -0.89 -1.62
CA SER A 64 17.44 0.36 -1.11
C SER A 64 18.46 0.99 -2.07
N ALA A 65 18.99 0.21 -3.02
CA ALA A 65 19.91 0.66 -4.05
C ALA A 65 19.62 0.01 -5.41
N PHE A 66 19.58 0.81 -6.48
CA PHE A 66 19.34 0.32 -7.85
C PHE A 66 19.90 1.26 -8.91
N ALA A 67 20.26 0.72 -10.07
CA ALA A 67 20.56 1.48 -11.28
C ALA A 67 19.27 1.71 -12.07
N VAL A 68 19.10 2.92 -12.60
CA VAL A 68 18.01 3.31 -13.50
C VAL A 68 18.54 3.22 -14.93
N LEU A 69 17.82 2.52 -15.79
CA LEU A 69 18.17 2.37 -17.19
C LEU A 69 17.02 2.83 -18.09
N ARG A 70 17.36 3.39 -19.24
CA ARG A 70 16.43 3.68 -20.33
C ARG A 70 16.95 3.04 -21.60
N GLN A 71 16.15 2.19 -22.24
CA GLN A 71 16.53 1.42 -23.43
C GLN A 71 17.87 0.69 -23.24
N GLY A 72 18.07 0.10 -22.06
CA GLY A 72 19.30 -0.62 -21.69
C GLY A 72 20.50 0.26 -21.30
N VAL A 73 20.43 1.59 -21.42
CA VAL A 73 21.51 2.50 -21.03
C VAL A 73 21.31 2.99 -19.59
N GLU A 74 22.33 2.80 -18.74
CA GLU A 74 22.32 3.30 -17.35
C GLU A 74 22.36 4.83 -17.34
N LEU A 75 21.33 5.44 -16.74
CA LEU A 75 21.19 6.89 -16.58
C LEU A 75 21.72 7.39 -15.25
N GLY A 76 21.78 6.51 -14.24
CA GLY A 76 22.24 6.84 -12.91
C GLY A 76 21.86 5.78 -11.89
N ARG A 77 22.20 6.05 -10.63
CA ARG A 77 21.96 5.15 -9.50
C ARG A 77 21.19 5.88 -8.42
N VAL A 78 20.27 5.16 -7.79
CA VAL A 78 19.50 5.64 -6.64
C VAL A 78 19.91 4.83 -5.43
N GLN A 79 20.15 5.53 -4.33
CA GLN A 79 20.27 4.96 -3.01
C GLN A 79 19.39 5.78 -2.06
N TRP A 80 18.44 5.12 -1.40
CA TRP A 80 17.38 5.80 -0.63
C TRP A 80 16.98 4.96 0.60
N PRO A 81 16.23 5.51 1.57
CA PRO A 81 15.85 4.76 2.77
C PRO A 81 14.65 3.81 2.55
N LEU A 82 14.08 3.75 1.34
CA LEU A 82 12.93 2.90 1.05
C LEU A 82 13.34 1.45 0.76
N LEU A 83 12.42 0.53 1.05
CA LEU A 83 12.58 -0.90 0.82
C LEU A 83 11.50 -1.44 -0.11
N GLY A 84 11.82 -2.53 -0.80
CA GLY A 84 10.90 -3.31 -1.61
C GLY A 84 10.86 -2.90 -3.08
N ARG A 85 10.72 -3.92 -3.93
CA ARG A 85 10.65 -3.79 -5.40
C ARG A 85 9.54 -2.85 -5.89
N HIS A 86 8.42 -2.78 -5.16
CA HIS A 86 7.32 -1.87 -5.51
C HIS A 86 7.72 -0.39 -5.39
N ASN A 87 8.54 -0.03 -4.40
CA ASN A 87 9.03 1.35 -4.28
C ASN A 87 9.99 1.68 -5.43
N VAL A 88 10.87 0.75 -5.80
CA VAL A 88 11.74 0.90 -6.98
C VAL A 88 10.91 1.15 -8.24
N LEU A 89 9.85 0.38 -8.45
CA LEU A 89 8.92 0.56 -9.57
C LEU A 89 8.21 1.92 -9.53
N ASN A 90 7.78 2.38 -8.35
CA ASN A 90 7.19 3.72 -8.20
C ASN A 90 8.20 4.83 -8.52
N GLY A 91 9.45 4.68 -8.08
CA GLY A 91 10.53 5.61 -8.41
C GLY A 91 10.80 5.66 -9.91
N LEU A 92 10.82 4.50 -10.57
CA LEU A 92 11.00 4.40 -12.03
C LEU A 92 9.84 5.08 -12.78
N ALA A 93 8.60 4.85 -12.35
CA ALA A 93 7.42 5.52 -12.91
C ALA A 93 7.49 7.05 -12.76
N ALA A 94 7.93 7.53 -11.60
CA ALA A 94 8.08 8.96 -11.33
C ALA A 94 9.16 9.59 -12.22
N LEU A 95 10.33 8.95 -12.35
CA LEU A 95 11.40 9.43 -13.23
C LEU A 95 10.94 9.52 -14.68
N ALA A 96 10.23 8.51 -15.15
CA ALA A 96 9.75 8.48 -16.52
C ALA A 96 8.66 9.55 -16.77
N ALA A 97 7.78 9.82 -15.79
CA ALA A 97 6.81 10.90 -15.88
C ALA A 97 7.47 12.28 -15.92
N VAL A 98 8.52 12.47 -15.12
CA VAL A 98 9.33 13.69 -15.08
C VAL A 98 10.10 13.90 -16.39
N HIS A 99 10.63 12.83 -16.97
CA HIS A 99 11.25 12.86 -18.30
C HIS A 99 10.26 13.24 -19.40
N ALA A 100 9.04 12.70 -19.36
CA ALA A 100 8.01 12.97 -20.36
C ALA A 100 7.67 14.48 -20.44
N VAL A 101 7.74 15.20 -19.32
CA VAL A 101 7.51 16.66 -19.27
C VAL A 101 8.76 17.50 -19.55
N GLY A 102 9.86 16.87 -19.98
CA GLY A 102 11.07 17.55 -20.45
C GLY A 102 12.09 17.93 -19.36
N VAL A 103 11.98 17.35 -18.17
CA VAL A 103 12.96 17.59 -17.10
C VAL A 103 14.19 16.69 -17.28
N GLU A 104 15.36 17.27 -17.06
CA GLU A 104 16.65 16.59 -17.16
C GLU A 104 16.83 15.59 -15.99
N LEU A 105 17.16 14.33 -16.33
CA LEU A 105 17.15 13.23 -15.36
C LEU A 105 18.36 13.22 -14.44
N ALA A 106 19.53 13.67 -14.89
CA ALA A 106 20.72 13.76 -14.05
C ALA A 106 20.51 14.72 -12.86
N ALA A 107 19.65 15.73 -13.01
CA ALA A 107 19.24 16.61 -11.92
C ALA A 107 18.25 15.97 -10.93
N VAL A 108 17.44 14.99 -11.35
CA VAL A 108 16.34 14.43 -10.56
C VAL A 108 16.69 13.12 -9.89
N ILE A 109 17.49 12.26 -10.53
CA ILE A 109 17.92 10.98 -9.96
C ILE A 109 18.55 11.14 -8.57
N PRO A 110 19.47 12.11 -8.33
CA PRO A 110 20.01 12.34 -6.98
C PRO A 110 18.96 12.77 -5.96
N ALA A 111 17.90 13.48 -6.37
CA ALA A 111 16.85 13.94 -5.46
C ALA A 111 16.03 12.80 -4.86
N LEU A 112 15.96 11.64 -5.53
CA LEU A 112 15.31 10.43 -4.98
C LEU A 112 16.00 9.91 -3.73
N ALA A 113 17.29 10.18 -3.53
CA ALA A 113 18.00 9.78 -2.30
C ALA A 113 17.43 10.46 -1.05
N GLY A 114 16.92 11.68 -1.20
CA GLY A 114 16.26 12.44 -0.14
C GLY A 114 14.78 12.11 0.02
N PHE A 115 14.20 11.28 -0.85
CA PHE A 115 12.78 10.95 -0.79
C PHE A 115 12.48 10.16 0.49
N ARG A 116 11.59 10.71 1.30
CA ARG A 116 11.01 10.02 2.45
C ARG A 116 9.62 9.55 2.06
N SER A 117 9.30 8.31 2.42
CA SER A 117 7.99 7.73 2.17
C SER A 117 6.89 8.64 2.72
N VAL A 118 5.68 8.47 2.18
CA VAL A 118 4.49 9.07 2.78
C VAL A 118 4.34 8.58 4.23
N LYS A 119 4.01 9.49 5.15
CA LYS A 119 3.70 9.16 6.54
C LYS A 119 2.70 8.01 6.60
N ARG A 120 2.76 7.17 7.64
CA ARG A 120 1.87 6.01 7.86
C ARG A 120 2.08 4.87 6.85
N ARG A 121 3.34 4.50 6.59
CA ARG A 121 3.70 3.27 5.85
C ARG A 121 4.62 2.44 6.73
N LEU A 122 4.03 1.50 7.45
CA LEU A 122 4.64 0.73 8.54
C LEU A 122 5.49 1.62 9.47
N GLU A 123 4.93 2.80 9.81
CA GLU A 123 5.63 3.81 10.60
C GLU A 123 5.61 3.38 12.07
N VAL A 124 6.79 3.24 12.68
CA VAL A 124 6.88 3.03 14.13
C VAL A 124 6.50 4.33 14.82
N ILE A 125 5.37 4.33 15.51
CA ILE A 125 4.90 5.52 16.25
C ILE A 125 5.39 5.53 17.70
N GLY A 126 5.87 4.39 18.21
CA GLY A 126 6.50 4.28 19.52
C GLY A 126 6.61 2.85 20.02
N GLN A 127 7.24 2.70 21.17
CA GLN A 127 7.37 1.44 21.90
C GLN A 127 7.08 1.67 23.38
N ALA A 128 6.29 0.79 23.99
CA ALA A 128 5.97 0.83 25.42
C ALA A 128 5.73 -0.59 25.92
N ARG A 129 6.17 -0.91 27.15
CA ARG A 129 6.01 -2.25 27.77
C ARG A 129 6.52 -3.41 26.91
N GLY A 130 7.58 -3.16 26.12
CA GLY A 130 8.13 -4.15 25.18
C GLY A 130 7.29 -4.38 23.92
N ILE A 131 6.19 -3.63 23.72
CA ILE A 131 5.33 -3.70 22.53
C ILE A 131 5.72 -2.60 21.56
N THR A 132 5.94 -2.95 20.29
CA THR A 132 6.19 -1.95 19.23
C THR A 132 4.90 -1.64 18.49
N VAL A 133 4.57 -0.36 18.33
CA VAL A 133 3.32 0.09 17.71
C VAL A 133 3.59 0.73 16.34
N TYR A 134 2.83 0.30 15.33
CA TYR A 134 2.94 0.76 13.95
C TYR A 134 1.65 1.40 13.44
N ASP A 135 1.75 2.43 12.61
CA ASP A 135 0.65 3.00 11.81
C ASP A 135 0.91 2.77 10.31
N ASP A 136 -0.05 2.13 9.63
CA ASP A 136 0.00 1.83 8.21
C ASP A 136 -1.31 2.20 7.48
N PHE A 137 -1.16 2.82 6.31
CA PHE A 137 -2.23 3.17 5.38
C PHE A 137 -2.77 1.97 4.59
N ALA A 138 -2.15 0.80 4.72
CA ALA A 138 -2.60 -0.45 4.11
C ALA A 138 -4.04 -0.76 4.52
N HIS A 139 -4.88 -1.00 3.51
CA HIS A 139 -6.30 -1.32 3.67
C HIS A 139 -6.82 -2.20 2.53
N HIS A 140 -6.09 -2.25 1.40
CA HIS A 140 -6.35 -3.20 0.32
C HIS A 140 -5.64 -4.53 0.59
N PRO A 141 -6.26 -5.69 0.24
CA PRO A 141 -5.69 -7.02 0.46
C PRO A 141 -4.22 -7.16 0.03
N THR A 142 -3.88 -6.71 -1.18
CA THR A 142 -2.50 -6.76 -1.67
C THR A 142 -1.53 -5.92 -0.81
N ALA A 143 -1.96 -4.73 -0.38
CA ALA A 143 -1.13 -3.86 0.46
C ALA A 143 -0.98 -4.42 1.88
N ILE A 144 -2.05 -4.98 2.45
CA ILE A 144 -2.04 -5.65 3.76
C ILE A 144 -1.08 -6.83 3.72
N GLN A 145 -1.23 -7.72 2.73
CA GLN A 145 -0.36 -8.88 2.57
C GLN A 145 1.11 -8.47 2.42
N THR A 146 1.39 -7.48 1.57
CA THR A 146 2.77 -6.97 1.37
C THR A 146 3.34 -6.41 2.68
N THR A 147 2.53 -5.69 3.45
CA THR A 147 2.94 -5.10 4.74
C THR A 147 3.24 -6.18 5.76
N LEU A 148 2.36 -7.18 5.92
CA LEU A 148 2.56 -8.28 6.87
C LEU A 148 3.74 -9.16 6.48
N GLN A 149 3.97 -9.41 5.19
CA GLN A 149 5.16 -10.12 4.70
C GLN A 149 6.45 -9.36 5.06
N GLY A 150 6.49 -8.05 4.80
CA GLY A 150 7.64 -7.22 5.13
C GLY A 150 7.89 -7.14 6.65
N LEU A 151 6.82 -6.98 7.43
CA LEU A 151 6.92 -6.97 8.90
C LEU A 151 7.41 -8.32 9.42
N ARG A 152 6.85 -9.44 8.93
CA ARG A 152 7.27 -10.80 9.30
C ARG A 152 8.75 -11.04 9.01
N ALA A 153 9.22 -10.65 7.83
CA ALA A 153 10.64 -10.76 7.48
C ALA A 153 11.55 -9.99 8.44
N LYS A 154 11.08 -8.85 8.96
CA LYS A 154 11.82 -8.01 9.92
C LYS A 154 11.81 -8.57 11.35
N VAL A 155 10.68 -9.10 11.80
CA VAL A 155 10.47 -9.45 13.23
C VAL A 155 10.60 -10.95 13.51
N GLY A 156 10.80 -11.77 12.48
CA GLY A 156 10.99 -13.21 12.61
C GLY A 156 9.76 -13.90 13.19
N THR A 157 9.93 -14.61 14.30
CA THR A 157 8.85 -15.36 14.97
C THR A 157 8.07 -14.53 15.99
N ALA A 158 8.43 -13.26 16.21
CA ALA A 158 7.69 -12.38 17.11
C ALA A 158 6.23 -12.20 16.65
N ARG A 159 5.30 -12.07 17.59
CA ARG A 159 3.87 -12.00 17.26
C ARG A 159 3.51 -10.69 16.58
N ILE A 160 2.73 -10.78 15.51
CA ILE A 160 2.14 -9.64 14.80
C ILE A 160 0.65 -9.59 15.15
N VAL A 161 0.24 -8.53 15.82
CA VAL A 161 -1.16 -8.26 16.16
C VAL A 161 -1.66 -7.14 15.25
N VAL A 162 -2.72 -7.42 14.49
CA VAL A 162 -3.29 -6.45 13.54
C VAL A 162 -4.53 -5.80 14.14
N ALA A 163 -4.59 -4.48 14.07
CA ALA A 163 -5.79 -3.69 14.27
C ALA A 163 -6.24 -3.12 12.93
N MET A 164 -7.42 -3.51 12.44
CA MET A 164 -7.83 -3.17 11.07
C MET A 164 -9.14 -2.39 11.02
N GLU A 165 -9.16 -1.31 10.23
CA GLU A 165 -10.38 -0.56 9.89
C GLU A 165 -10.62 -0.57 8.36
N PRO A 166 -11.69 -1.22 7.87
CA PRO A 166 -12.09 -1.15 6.47
C PRO A 166 -12.84 0.17 6.16
N ARG A 167 -12.10 1.27 5.90
CA ARG A 167 -12.72 2.59 5.71
C ARG A 167 -13.02 2.99 4.25
N SER A 168 -12.25 2.51 3.26
CA SER A 168 -12.44 2.91 1.85
C SER A 168 -13.84 2.54 1.32
N ASN A 169 -14.36 3.28 0.34
CA ASN A 169 -15.68 2.96 -0.26
C ASN A 169 -15.72 1.52 -0.80
N SER A 170 -14.68 1.12 -1.54
CA SER A 170 -14.58 -0.24 -2.09
C SER A 170 -14.51 -1.31 -0.99
N MET A 171 -13.82 -1.03 0.13
CA MET A 171 -13.83 -1.94 1.29
C MET A 171 -15.20 -2.00 1.93
N ARG A 172 -15.84 -0.85 2.21
CA ARG A 172 -17.14 -0.80 2.88
C ARG A 172 -18.25 -1.48 2.07
N LEU A 173 -18.16 -1.42 0.74
CA LEU A 173 -19.07 -2.08 -0.19
C LEU A 173 -18.75 -3.57 -0.41
N GLY A 174 -17.70 -4.11 0.19
CA GLY A 174 -17.41 -5.55 0.18
C GLY A 174 -16.71 -6.07 -1.08
N ALA A 175 -16.24 -5.20 -1.98
CA ALA A 175 -15.60 -5.59 -3.24
C ALA A 175 -14.35 -6.49 -3.08
N HIS A 176 -13.82 -6.58 -1.85
CA HIS A 176 -12.61 -7.32 -1.52
C HIS A 176 -12.77 -8.18 -0.26
N ALA A 177 -13.99 -8.42 0.22
CA ALA A 177 -14.22 -9.11 1.49
C ALA A 177 -13.61 -10.53 1.50
N GLU A 178 -13.78 -11.30 0.42
CA GLU A 178 -13.22 -12.66 0.31
C GLU A 178 -11.69 -12.69 0.32
N ALA A 179 -11.05 -11.67 -0.25
CA ALA A 179 -9.58 -11.57 -0.30
C ALA A 179 -8.97 -11.07 1.02
N LEU A 180 -9.80 -10.60 1.96
CA LEU A 180 -9.35 -9.96 3.18
C LEU A 180 -8.74 -10.97 4.17
N ALA A 181 -9.43 -12.08 4.43
CA ALA A 181 -8.91 -13.11 5.33
C ALA A 181 -7.58 -13.71 4.84
N PRO A 182 -7.41 -14.09 3.56
CA PRO A 182 -6.12 -14.51 3.02
C PRO A 182 -5.02 -13.45 3.16
N SER A 183 -5.34 -12.16 2.99
CA SER A 183 -4.35 -11.09 3.12
C SER A 183 -3.81 -10.90 4.54
N LEU A 184 -4.59 -11.32 5.55
CA LEU A 184 -4.26 -11.22 6.97
C LEU A 184 -3.53 -12.45 7.51
N ALA A 185 -3.25 -13.46 6.67
CA ALA A 185 -2.67 -14.74 7.10
C ALA A 185 -1.29 -14.64 7.77
N GLY A 186 -0.58 -13.52 7.63
CA GLY A 186 0.70 -13.27 8.31
C GLY A 186 0.59 -12.78 9.75
N ALA A 187 -0.63 -12.47 10.22
CA ALA A 187 -0.93 -12.03 11.57
C ALA A 187 -1.17 -13.21 12.52
N ASP A 188 -0.74 -13.04 13.78
CA ASP A 188 -0.98 -14.01 14.86
C ASP A 188 -2.30 -13.71 15.60
N ALA A 189 -2.73 -12.45 15.60
CA ALA A 189 -4.03 -12.05 16.09
C ALA A 189 -4.58 -10.85 15.29
N VAL A 190 -5.90 -10.75 15.19
CA VAL A 190 -6.58 -9.67 14.45
C VAL A 190 -7.76 -9.13 15.25
N VAL A 191 -7.75 -7.82 15.52
CA VAL A 191 -8.90 -7.08 16.03
C VAL A 191 -9.45 -6.23 14.89
N PHE A 192 -10.64 -6.59 14.42
CA PHE A 192 -11.25 -6.03 13.23
C PHE A 192 -12.38 -5.08 13.59
N LEU A 193 -12.29 -3.82 13.17
CA LEU A 193 -13.33 -2.83 13.44
C LEU A 193 -14.53 -3.02 12.51
N HIS A 194 -15.68 -3.37 13.08
CA HIS A 194 -16.95 -3.54 12.37
C HIS A 194 -17.88 -2.37 12.71
N ARG A 195 -17.78 -1.29 11.93
CA ARG A 195 -18.70 -0.15 12.07
C ARG A 195 -20.03 -0.43 11.36
N PRO A 196 -21.14 0.21 11.78
CA PRO A 196 -22.45 0.04 11.14
C PRO A 196 -22.50 0.34 9.63
N GLU A 197 -21.56 1.16 9.11
CA GLU A 197 -21.53 1.48 7.67
C GLU A 197 -20.90 0.38 6.81
N LEU A 198 -20.48 -0.74 7.41
CA LEU A 198 -19.98 -1.89 6.68
C LEU A 198 -21.16 -2.68 6.12
N ALA A 199 -21.30 -2.71 4.80
CA ALA A 199 -22.43 -3.37 4.13
C ALA A 199 -22.35 -4.90 4.13
N TRP A 200 -21.35 -5.47 4.81
CA TRP A 200 -21.06 -6.90 4.86
C TRP A 200 -20.60 -7.31 6.25
N ASP A 201 -20.78 -8.60 6.54
CA ASP A 201 -20.49 -9.16 7.85
C ASP A 201 -18.99 -9.43 8.02
N ALA A 202 -18.34 -8.62 8.87
CA ALA A 202 -16.92 -8.79 9.18
C ALA A 202 -16.61 -10.09 9.94
N ALA A 203 -17.60 -10.68 10.62
CA ALA A 203 -17.42 -11.96 11.30
C ALA A 203 -17.08 -13.08 10.31
N LYS A 204 -17.60 -13.02 9.07
CA LYS A 204 -17.24 -13.99 8.01
C LYS A 204 -15.78 -13.90 7.59
N VAL A 205 -15.22 -12.69 7.53
CA VAL A 205 -13.80 -12.49 7.25
C VAL A 205 -12.98 -13.02 8.42
N VAL A 206 -13.32 -12.61 9.63
CA VAL A 206 -12.62 -13.01 10.86
C VAL A 206 -12.62 -14.53 11.04
N ALA A 207 -13.72 -15.22 10.73
CA ALA A 207 -13.82 -16.68 10.77
C ALA A 207 -12.87 -17.39 9.80
N GLY A 208 -12.43 -16.71 8.73
CA GLY A 208 -11.45 -17.24 7.77
C GLY A 208 -9.99 -17.01 8.16
N ILE A 209 -9.72 -16.28 9.25
CA ILE A 209 -8.37 -15.98 9.72
C ILE A 209 -7.89 -17.11 10.63
N ARG A 210 -6.64 -17.57 10.41
CA ARG A 210 -5.99 -18.51 11.32
C ARG A 210 -5.47 -17.76 12.54
N GLY A 211 -5.81 -18.20 13.74
CA GLY A 211 -5.35 -17.58 15.00
C GLY A 211 -6.49 -16.88 15.77
N ASP A 212 -6.12 -15.99 16.69
CA ASP A 212 -7.08 -15.24 17.50
C ASP A 212 -7.59 -14.03 16.71
N ALA A 213 -8.83 -14.10 16.23
CA ALA A 213 -9.42 -13.03 15.46
C ALA A 213 -10.83 -12.70 15.97
N ARG A 214 -11.14 -11.41 16.10
CA ARG A 214 -12.44 -10.93 16.59
C ARG A 214 -12.84 -9.60 15.99
N THR A 215 -14.15 -9.34 15.97
CA THR A 215 -14.72 -8.06 15.60
C THR A 215 -15.02 -7.22 16.84
N VAL A 216 -14.96 -5.90 16.68
CA VAL A 216 -15.32 -4.90 17.70
C VAL A 216 -16.11 -3.77 17.05
N ALA A 217 -16.99 -3.12 17.80
CA ALA A 217 -17.95 -2.14 17.25
C ALA A 217 -17.33 -0.76 16.99
N ASP A 218 -16.36 -0.37 17.82
CA ASP A 218 -15.77 0.97 17.81
C ASP A 218 -14.27 0.94 18.17
N ALA A 219 -13.63 2.11 18.07
CA ALA A 219 -12.21 2.27 18.33
C ALA A 219 -11.84 2.06 19.81
N ASP A 220 -12.76 2.29 20.74
CA ASP A 220 -12.51 2.15 22.18
C ASP A 220 -12.45 0.67 22.54
N ALA A 221 -13.47 -0.09 22.12
CA ALA A 221 -13.49 -1.54 22.23
C ALA A 221 -12.30 -2.19 21.51
N LEU A 222 -11.84 -1.61 20.40
CA LEU A 222 -10.62 -2.04 19.72
C LEU A 222 -9.37 -1.86 20.59
N ILE A 223 -9.19 -0.68 21.20
CA ILE A 223 -8.06 -0.38 22.07
C ILE A 223 -8.06 -1.29 23.30
N ASP A 224 -9.21 -1.47 23.95
CA ASP A 224 -9.37 -2.35 25.11
C ASP A 224 -9.05 -3.81 24.76
N SER A 225 -9.59 -4.25 23.62
CA SER A 225 -9.35 -5.57 23.06
C SER A 225 -7.85 -5.81 22.83
N LEU A 226 -7.15 -4.87 22.18
CA LEU A 226 -5.69 -4.94 21.99
C LEU A 226 -4.95 -4.95 23.32
N GLY A 227 -5.34 -4.12 24.29
CA GLY A 227 -4.73 -4.06 25.62
C GLY A 227 -4.82 -5.39 26.37
N ALA A 228 -5.88 -6.16 26.15
CA ALA A 228 -6.07 -7.48 26.76
C ALA A 228 -5.22 -8.60 26.11
N ILE A 229 -4.83 -8.48 24.83
CA ILE A 229 -4.11 -9.56 24.11
C ILE A 229 -2.65 -9.24 23.78
N ALA A 230 -2.28 -7.97 23.76
CA ALA A 230 -0.92 -7.53 23.47
C ALA A 230 0.00 -7.83 24.65
N ARG A 231 1.20 -8.34 24.36
CA ARG A 231 2.19 -8.77 25.34
C ARG A 231 3.56 -8.22 24.96
N ALA A 232 4.48 -8.15 25.92
CA ALA A 232 5.86 -7.76 25.65
C ALA A 232 6.47 -8.62 24.52
N GLY A 233 7.12 -7.98 23.56
CA GLY A 233 7.63 -8.61 22.33
C GLY A 233 6.65 -8.60 21.16
N ASP A 234 5.39 -8.20 21.34
CA ASP A 234 4.44 -8.09 20.24
C ASP A 234 4.71 -6.86 19.36
N HIS A 235 4.37 -7.00 18.08
CA HIS A 235 4.34 -5.95 17.08
C HIS A 235 2.87 -5.66 16.71
N VAL A 236 2.34 -4.54 17.18
CA VAL A 236 0.94 -4.14 16.95
C VAL A 236 0.87 -3.18 15.78
N VAL A 237 0.24 -3.59 14.68
CA VAL A 237 0.11 -2.76 13.47
C VAL A 237 -1.34 -2.33 13.25
N PHE A 238 -1.55 -1.02 13.19
CA PHE A 238 -2.83 -0.41 12.84
C PHE A 238 -2.90 -0.17 11.34
N MET A 239 -3.96 -0.65 10.70
CA MET A 239 -4.14 -0.66 9.26
C MET A 239 -5.43 0.06 8.87
N SER A 240 -5.33 1.26 8.32
CA SER A 240 -6.48 2.05 7.85
C SER A 240 -6.08 3.14 6.86
N ASN A 241 -6.93 3.40 5.86
CA ASN A 241 -6.79 4.56 4.98
C ASN A 241 -7.48 5.84 5.49
N GLY A 242 -8.06 5.80 6.69
CA GLY A 242 -8.69 6.93 7.35
C GLY A 242 -7.90 7.43 8.56
N GLY A 243 -8.51 8.29 9.37
CA GLY A 243 -7.94 8.77 10.63
C GLY A 243 -7.98 7.74 11.76
N PHE A 244 -8.73 6.65 11.61
CA PHE A 244 -8.88 5.55 12.59
C PHE A 244 -9.14 6.03 14.02
N ASP A 245 -9.86 7.15 14.18
CA ASP A 245 -10.12 7.82 15.46
C ASP A 245 -8.88 8.05 16.35
N GLY A 246 -7.70 8.19 15.71
CA GLY A 246 -6.43 8.30 16.42
C GLY A 246 -6.03 7.05 17.22
N ALA A 247 -6.69 5.90 16.99
CA ALA A 247 -6.49 4.66 17.73
C ALA A 247 -5.03 4.23 17.90
N PRO A 248 -4.12 4.36 16.90
CA PRO A 248 -2.72 3.99 17.09
C PRO A 248 -2.05 4.77 18.23
N ARG A 249 -2.23 6.10 18.25
CA ARG A 249 -1.63 6.96 19.29
C ARG A 249 -2.32 6.80 20.63
N ARG A 250 -3.64 6.61 20.64
CA ARG A 250 -4.42 6.38 21.87
C ARG A 250 -4.02 5.06 22.54
N PHE A 251 -3.82 4.00 21.75
CA PHE A 251 -3.31 2.73 22.26
C PHE A 251 -1.89 2.86 22.82
N LEU A 252 -1.00 3.56 22.11
CA LEU A 252 0.35 3.82 22.63
C LEU A 252 0.33 4.60 23.95
N ALA A 253 -0.50 5.62 24.06
CA ALA A 253 -0.67 6.38 25.31
C ALA A 253 -1.19 5.48 26.44
N ALA A 254 -2.21 4.64 26.18
CA ALA A 254 -2.73 3.69 27.15
C ALA A 254 -1.66 2.70 27.65
N LEU A 255 -0.73 2.27 26.78
CA LEU A 255 0.41 1.44 27.18
C LEU A 255 1.43 2.18 28.05
N GLN A 256 1.58 3.50 27.86
CA GLN A 256 2.50 4.34 28.63
C GLN A 256 1.94 4.72 30.00
N ASP A 257 0.62 4.93 30.08
CA ASP A 257 -0.07 5.35 31.30
C ASP A 257 -0.40 4.17 32.23
N ALA A 258 -0.38 2.93 31.73
CA ALA A 258 -0.60 1.75 32.54
C ALA A 258 0.52 1.58 33.57
N PRO A 259 0.22 1.46 34.88
CA PRO A 259 1.23 1.28 35.91
C PRO A 259 2.06 0.03 35.61
N GLY A 260 3.38 0.20 35.55
CA GLY A 260 4.30 -0.90 35.31
C GLY A 260 4.06 -1.99 36.33
N THR A 261 3.80 -3.22 35.87
CA THR A 261 3.86 -4.40 36.74
C THR A 261 5.30 -4.52 37.20
N GLY A 262 5.59 -3.93 38.37
CA GLY A 262 6.89 -4.01 39.01
C GLY A 262 7.24 -5.49 39.22
N THR A 263 8.33 -5.93 38.61
CA THR A 263 9.06 -7.10 39.07
C THR A 263 9.71 -6.73 40.39
N GLY A 264 9.05 -7.07 41.48
CA GLY A 264 9.72 -7.38 42.75
C GLY A 264 10.35 -8.76 42.69
#